data_AF-A0A529XGA9-F1
#
_entry.id   AF-A0A529XGA9-F1
#
_cell.length_a   1.000
_cell.length_b   1.000
_cell.length_c   1.000
_cell.angle_alpha   90.00
_cell.angle_beta   90.00
_cell.angle_gamma   90.00
#
_symmetry.space_group_name_H-M   'P 1'
#
loop_
_entity.id
_entity.type
_entity.pdbx_description
1 polymer ?
#
loop_
_entity_poly.entity_id
_entity_poly.type
_entity_poly.pdbx_seq_one_letter_code
_entity_poly.pdbx_strand_id
1 'polypeptide(L)'
;EGKEIFVVDGHTHFWDGSPENQRNIHGKQFIDCFYGYHTFLSPKEEYWPKEKFEKYSADDLYSDLFINGPDDVAIIQSTYLKDFYKNGFNTIERNAEVAKRYPERFIVNGSFDPRDGEKALEYIHYLKETYDVQGVKMYTAEWNGASKGWRLNDPDAYRCFELCEKLGIKN
;
A
#
# COMPACT_ATOMS: atom_id res chain seq x y z
N GLU A 1 -21.75 19.58 24.18
CA GLU A 1 -21.32 20.11 22.87
C GLU A 1 -20.23 19.19 22.35
N GLY A 2 -20.40 18.61 21.16
CA GLY A 2 -19.39 17.76 20.54
C GLY A 2 -18.34 18.62 19.82
N LYS A 3 -17.06 18.26 19.93
CA LYS A 3 -15.99 18.86 19.12
C LYS A 3 -15.92 18.10 17.79
N GLU A 4 -15.90 18.84 16.69
CA GLU A 4 -15.55 18.29 15.38
C GLU A 4 -14.05 17.97 15.37
N ILE A 5 -13.70 16.74 15.02
CA ILE A 5 -12.32 16.24 14.95
C ILE A 5 -12.09 15.82 13.50
N PHE A 6 -11.06 16.40 12.87
CA PHE A 6 -10.64 15.98 11.55
C PHE A 6 -9.71 14.77 11.66
N VAL A 7 -10.06 13.66 11.02
CA VAL A 7 -9.35 12.37 11.13
C VAL A 7 -8.58 12.09 9.83
N VAL A 8 -7.26 11.89 9.97
CA VAL A 8 -6.41 11.42 8.88
C VAL A 8 -5.92 10.02 9.19
N ASP A 9 -6.33 9.03 8.40
CA ASP A 9 -5.73 7.70 8.45
C ASP A 9 -4.40 7.72 7.69
N GLY A 10 -3.30 7.65 8.43
CA GLY A 10 -1.94 7.65 7.88
C GLY A 10 -1.52 6.36 7.18
N HIS A 11 -2.32 5.28 7.24
CA HIS A 11 -1.89 3.96 6.81
C HIS A 11 -3.04 3.03 6.36
N THR A 12 -3.42 3.15 5.09
CA THR A 12 -4.39 2.23 4.46
C THR A 12 -3.79 1.44 3.30
N HIS A 13 -4.47 0.36 2.93
CA HIS A 13 -4.11 -0.52 1.82
C HIS A 13 -5.34 -0.91 1.01
N PHE A 14 -5.22 -0.94 -0.31
CA PHE A 14 -6.27 -1.40 -1.22
C PHE A 14 -5.82 -2.64 -2.00
N TRP A 15 -5.98 -3.80 -1.38
CA TRP A 15 -5.27 -5.00 -1.82
C TRP A 15 -6.07 -5.93 -2.76
N ASP A 16 -5.32 -6.77 -3.47
CA ASP A 16 -5.77 -7.93 -4.23
C ASP A 16 -4.93 -9.15 -3.82
N GLY A 17 -5.41 -9.90 -2.82
CA GLY A 17 -4.84 -11.15 -2.35
C GLY A 17 -5.51 -12.38 -2.95
N SER A 18 -6.30 -12.24 -4.01
CA SER A 18 -7.14 -13.30 -4.54
C SER A 18 -6.35 -14.52 -5.01
N PRO A 19 -6.96 -15.72 -5.04
CA PRO A 19 -6.30 -16.93 -5.56
C PRO A 19 -5.71 -16.76 -6.96
N GLU A 20 -6.35 -15.96 -7.82
CA GLU A 20 -5.87 -15.67 -9.18
C GLU A 20 -4.58 -14.84 -9.17
N ASN A 21 -4.42 -13.94 -8.20
CA ASN A 21 -3.24 -13.09 -8.07
C ASN A 21 -2.10 -13.77 -7.30
N GLN A 22 -2.36 -14.83 -6.52
CA GLN A 22 -1.32 -15.55 -5.79
C GLN A 22 -0.33 -16.23 -6.75
N ARG A 23 0.97 -15.98 -6.56
CA ARG A 23 2.06 -16.55 -7.36
C ARG A 23 2.51 -17.92 -6.85
N ASN A 24 2.46 -18.11 -5.54
CA ASN A 24 2.91 -19.32 -4.85
C ASN A 24 2.19 -19.47 -3.50
N ILE A 25 2.54 -20.52 -2.75
CA ILE A 25 1.95 -20.80 -1.43
C ILE A 25 2.16 -19.66 -0.42
N HIS A 26 3.21 -18.85 -0.57
CA HIS A 26 3.50 -17.76 0.36
C HIS A 26 2.53 -16.59 0.18
N GLY A 27 2.07 -16.30 -1.04
CA GLY A 27 0.98 -15.34 -1.25
C GLY A 27 -0.32 -15.78 -0.58
N LYS A 28 -0.61 -17.09 -0.61
CA LYS A 28 -1.74 -17.65 0.15
C LYS A 28 -1.57 -17.51 1.66
N GLN A 29 -0.42 -17.91 2.18
CA GLN A 29 -0.11 -17.83 3.61
C GLN A 29 -0.15 -16.40 4.13
N PHE A 30 0.33 -15.44 3.33
CA PHE A 30 0.30 -14.02 3.67
C PHE A 30 -1.14 -13.54 3.88
N ILE A 31 -2.02 -13.69 2.88
CA ILE A 31 -3.42 -13.23 3.01
C ILE A 31 -4.21 -14.01 4.05
N ASP A 32 -3.96 -15.32 4.20
CA ASP A 32 -4.58 -16.15 5.24
C ASP A 32 -4.23 -15.65 6.65
N CYS A 33 -3.00 -15.16 6.86
CA CYS A 33 -2.58 -14.58 8.14
C CYS A 33 -3.39 -13.33 8.48
N PHE A 34 -3.54 -12.40 7.53
CA PHE A 34 -4.36 -11.19 7.73
C PHE A 34 -5.84 -11.50 7.93
N TYR A 35 -6.37 -12.50 7.23
CA TYR A 35 -7.74 -12.97 7.47
C TYR A 35 -7.91 -13.60 8.87
N GLY A 36 -6.88 -14.30 9.36
CA GLY A 36 -6.81 -14.76 10.74
C GLY A 36 -6.87 -13.60 11.73
N TYR A 37 -6.13 -12.51 11.51
CA TYR A 37 -6.24 -11.30 12.34
C TYR A 37 -7.62 -10.66 12.26
N HIS A 38 -8.20 -10.52 11.07
CA HIS A 38 -9.55 -10.00 10.89
C HIS A 38 -10.58 -10.76 11.72
N THR A 39 -10.59 -12.08 11.59
CA THR A 39 -11.56 -12.92 12.31
C THR A 39 -11.25 -13.04 13.81
N PHE A 40 -10.00 -12.89 14.25
CA PHE A 40 -9.64 -13.00 15.67
C PHE A 40 -9.78 -11.69 16.45
N LEU A 41 -9.60 -10.54 15.80
CA LEU A 41 -9.55 -9.23 16.44
C LEU A 41 -10.80 -8.38 16.23
N SER A 42 -11.68 -8.74 15.29
CA SER A 42 -12.92 -8.01 15.01
C SER A 42 -14.13 -8.62 15.76
N PRO A 43 -15.19 -7.82 16.02
CA PRO A 43 -16.50 -8.33 16.39
C PRO A 43 -17.07 -9.27 15.31
N LYS A 44 -17.92 -10.22 15.70
CA LYS A 44 -18.45 -11.24 14.76
C LYS A 44 -19.29 -10.67 13.64
N GLU A 45 -20.05 -9.63 13.95
CA GLU A 45 -20.88 -8.86 13.05
C GLU A 45 -20.08 -8.12 11.97
N GLU A 46 -18.79 -7.86 12.21
CA GLU A 46 -17.86 -7.24 11.26
C GLU A 46 -17.06 -8.26 10.43
N TYR A 47 -17.33 -9.57 10.61
CA TYR A 47 -16.64 -10.59 9.84
C TYR A 47 -17.02 -10.52 8.37
N TRP A 48 -15.99 -10.52 7.53
CA TRP A 48 -16.17 -10.60 6.09
C TRP A 48 -16.05 -12.04 5.64
N PRO A 49 -16.84 -12.47 4.65
CA PRO A 49 -16.53 -13.69 3.91
C PRO A 49 -15.10 -13.62 3.38
N LYS A 50 -14.43 -14.77 3.37
CA LYS A 50 -13.02 -14.83 3.00
C LYS A 50 -12.77 -14.28 1.61
N GLU A 51 -13.66 -14.54 0.66
CA GLU A 51 -13.58 -14.09 -0.71
C GLU A 51 -13.63 -12.56 -0.82
N LYS A 52 -14.47 -11.90 0.01
CA LYS A 52 -14.50 -10.44 0.12
C LYS A 52 -13.19 -9.91 0.71
N PHE A 53 -12.67 -10.56 1.75
CA PHE A 53 -11.40 -10.14 2.36
C PHE A 53 -10.21 -10.34 1.42
N GLU A 54 -10.17 -11.44 0.66
CA GLU A 54 -9.07 -11.72 -0.27
C GLU A 54 -9.03 -10.70 -1.43
N LYS A 55 -10.16 -10.15 -1.85
CA LYS A 55 -10.21 -9.13 -2.91
C LYS A 55 -11.18 -8.01 -2.57
N TYR A 56 -10.62 -6.95 -2.02
CA TYR A 56 -11.37 -5.79 -1.57
C TYR A 56 -11.78 -4.89 -2.74
N SER A 57 -13.02 -4.40 -2.77
CA SER A 57 -13.52 -3.52 -3.84
C SER A 57 -13.30 -2.04 -3.51
N ALA A 58 -13.30 -1.17 -4.53
CA ALA A 58 -13.14 0.27 -4.31
C ALA A 58 -14.32 0.89 -3.55
N ASP A 59 -15.52 0.34 -3.76
CA ASP A 59 -16.74 0.82 -3.09
C ASP A 59 -16.78 0.35 -1.64
N ASP A 60 -16.30 -0.87 -1.35
CA ASP A 60 -16.11 -1.33 0.03
C ASP A 60 -15.06 -0.46 0.74
N LEU A 61 -13.90 -0.20 0.12
CA LEU A 61 -12.86 0.68 0.66
C LEU A 61 -13.41 2.06 1.03
N TYR A 62 -14.15 2.68 0.12
CA TYR A 62 -14.72 4.00 0.37
C TYR A 62 -15.75 3.96 1.50
N SER A 63 -16.64 2.96 1.48
CA SER A 63 -17.68 2.81 2.50
C SER A 63 -17.09 2.58 3.88
N ASP A 64 -16.09 1.71 4.00
CA ASP A 64 -15.52 1.34 5.29
C ASP A 64 -14.65 2.46 5.89
N LEU A 65 -13.97 3.27 5.07
CA LEU A 65 -13.14 4.38 5.56
C LEU A 65 -13.95 5.65 5.85
N PHE A 66 -14.82 6.08 4.92
CA PHE A 66 -15.42 7.43 4.96
C PHE A 66 -16.92 7.48 5.29
N ILE A 67 -17.63 6.35 5.21
CA ILE A 67 -19.08 6.30 5.49
C ILE A 67 -19.35 5.63 6.84
N ASN A 68 -18.83 4.42 7.00
CA ASN A 68 -18.92 3.65 8.24
C ASN A 68 -17.74 3.97 9.17
N GLY A 69 -16.59 4.31 8.58
CA GLY A 69 -15.40 4.76 9.28
C GLY A 69 -15.41 6.26 9.57
N PRO A 70 -14.50 6.73 10.44
CA PRO A 70 -14.44 8.11 10.88
C PRO A 70 -13.55 9.00 9.99
N ASP A 71 -12.98 8.48 8.91
CA ASP A 71 -11.89 9.16 8.21
C ASP A 71 -12.40 10.35 7.41
N ASP A 72 -11.64 11.44 7.43
CA ASP A 72 -11.83 12.55 6.50
C ASP A 72 -10.92 12.41 5.29
N VAL A 73 -9.68 11.95 5.52
CA VAL A 73 -8.66 11.68 4.52
C VAL A 73 -7.91 10.40 4.87
N ALA A 74 -7.58 9.57 3.88
CA ALA A 74 -6.77 8.38 4.05
C ALA A 74 -5.54 8.39 3.14
N ILE A 75 -4.39 7.95 3.67
CA ILE A 75 -3.15 7.79 2.92
C ILE A 75 -2.99 6.32 2.51
N ILE A 76 -3.18 6.02 1.22
CA ILE A 76 -3.02 4.66 0.68
C ILE A 76 -1.55 4.41 0.37
N GLN A 77 -0.98 3.39 1.00
CA GLN A 77 0.44 3.09 0.93
C GLN A 77 0.72 1.92 -0.03
N SER A 78 1.20 2.17 -1.24
CA SER A 78 1.50 1.08 -2.20
C SER A 78 2.44 0.02 -1.63
N THR A 79 2.16 -1.26 -1.92
CA THR A 79 2.88 -2.43 -1.39
C THR A 79 2.78 -3.57 -2.41
N TYR A 80 3.89 -3.92 -3.07
CA TYR A 80 3.83 -4.77 -4.25
C TYR A 80 3.96 -6.27 -3.95
N LEU A 81 4.95 -6.73 -3.17
CA LEU A 81 5.10 -8.15 -2.82
C LEU A 81 5.11 -9.08 -4.06
N LYS A 82 5.84 -8.71 -5.12
CA LYS A 82 5.84 -9.41 -6.43
C LYS A 82 6.38 -10.85 -6.39
N ASP A 83 7.12 -11.19 -5.33
CA ASP A 83 7.51 -12.58 -5.06
C ASP A 83 6.34 -13.44 -4.58
N PHE A 84 5.29 -12.83 -4.03
CA PHE A 84 4.09 -13.52 -3.52
C PHE A 84 2.89 -13.39 -4.46
N TYR A 85 2.79 -12.30 -5.22
CA TYR A 85 1.66 -11.98 -6.09
C TYR A 85 2.09 -11.67 -7.52
N LYS A 86 1.30 -12.10 -8.51
CA LYS A 86 1.59 -11.97 -9.94
C LYS A 86 1.56 -10.50 -10.40
N ASN A 87 0.52 -9.79 -10.02
CA ASN A 87 0.29 -8.38 -10.39
C ASN A 87 0.74 -7.41 -9.29
N GLY A 88 1.06 -7.94 -8.11
CA GLY A 88 1.32 -7.19 -6.88
C GLY A 88 0.10 -7.14 -5.96
N PHE A 89 0.34 -6.92 -4.67
CA PHE A 89 -0.69 -6.94 -3.63
C PHE A 89 -1.52 -5.66 -3.57
N ASN A 90 -0.89 -4.49 -3.60
CA ASN A 90 -1.52 -3.17 -3.49
C ASN A 90 -0.74 -2.17 -4.36
N THR A 91 -1.08 -2.05 -5.64
CA THR A 91 -0.25 -1.33 -6.62
C THR A 91 -0.61 0.15 -6.73
N ILE A 92 0.34 0.99 -7.16
CA ILE A 92 0.06 2.42 -7.34
C ILE A 92 -1.01 2.67 -8.40
N GLU A 93 -1.04 1.88 -9.46
CA GLU A 93 -2.03 1.98 -10.53
C GLU A 93 -3.45 1.78 -9.96
N ARG A 94 -3.63 0.75 -9.13
CA ARG A 94 -4.90 0.47 -8.47
C ARG A 94 -5.29 1.59 -7.49
N ASN A 95 -4.34 2.10 -6.73
CA ASN A 95 -4.58 3.16 -5.74
C ASN A 95 -4.93 4.50 -6.42
N ALA A 96 -4.20 4.86 -7.48
CA ALA A 96 -4.43 6.06 -8.25
C ALA A 96 -5.81 6.05 -8.92
N GLU A 97 -6.29 4.91 -9.41
CA GLU A 97 -7.63 4.81 -9.99
C GLU A 97 -8.75 5.08 -8.97
N VAL A 98 -8.55 4.69 -7.70
CA VAL A 98 -9.50 5.04 -6.62
C VAL A 98 -9.38 6.51 -6.25
N ALA A 99 -8.16 7.01 -6.08
CA ALA A 99 -7.93 8.41 -5.72
C ALA A 99 -8.46 9.38 -6.78
N LYS A 100 -8.44 9.03 -8.07
CA LYS A 100 -9.06 9.82 -9.14
C LYS A 100 -10.57 10.01 -8.96
N ARG A 101 -11.26 9.05 -8.32
CA ARG A 101 -12.71 9.14 -8.06
C ARG A 101 -13.02 10.06 -6.88
N TYR A 102 -12.11 10.12 -5.89
CA TYR A 102 -12.27 10.87 -4.64
C TYR A 102 -10.97 11.61 -4.26
N PRO A 103 -10.53 12.59 -5.08
CA PRO A 103 -9.23 13.24 -4.92
C PRO A 103 -9.10 14.05 -3.62
N GLU A 104 -10.21 14.44 -3.01
CA GLU A 104 -10.27 15.13 -1.72
C GLU A 104 -10.15 14.17 -0.52
N ARG A 105 -10.31 12.86 -0.74
CA ARG A 105 -10.34 11.84 0.32
C ARG A 105 -9.08 10.99 0.39
N PHE A 106 -8.34 10.87 -0.71
CA PHE A 106 -7.18 9.98 -0.78
C PHE A 106 -5.89 10.70 -1.13
N ILE A 107 -4.85 10.39 -0.36
CA ILE A 107 -3.45 10.67 -0.70
C ILE A 107 -2.81 9.33 -1.09
N VAL A 108 -2.14 9.27 -2.24
CA VAL A 108 -1.47 8.03 -2.70
C VAL A 108 0.03 8.16 -2.56
N ASN A 109 0.61 7.27 -1.77
CA ASN A 109 2.05 7.15 -1.64
C ASN A 109 2.59 6.03 -2.52
N GLY A 110 3.76 6.28 -3.11
CA GLY A 110 4.51 5.30 -3.88
C GLY A 110 5.26 4.30 -3.00
N SER A 111 6.06 3.47 -3.65
CA SER A 111 7.01 2.56 -3.00
C SER A 111 8.17 2.28 -3.95
N PHE A 112 9.36 2.00 -3.42
CA PHE A 112 10.49 1.53 -4.20
C PHE A 112 11.38 0.62 -3.35
N ASP A 113 12.24 -0.14 -4.03
CA ASP A 113 13.25 -0.99 -3.41
C ASP A 113 14.64 -0.57 -3.93
N PRO A 114 15.53 -0.03 -3.07
CA PRO A 114 16.85 0.42 -3.51
C PRO A 114 17.73 -0.72 -4.03
N ARG A 115 17.40 -1.99 -3.74
CA ARG A 115 18.10 -3.16 -4.28
C ARG A 115 17.97 -3.28 -5.81
N ASP A 116 17.00 -2.59 -6.41
CA ASP A 116 16.83 -2.53 -7.86
C ASP A 116 17.82 -1.59 -8.58
N GLY A 117 18.67 -0.87 -7.82
CA GLY A 117 19.72 -0.01 -8.36
C GLY A 117 19.16 1.14 -9.20
N GLU A 118 19.69 1.36 -10.40
CA GLU A 118 19.23 2.45 -11.30
C GLU A 118 17.73 2.37 -11.61
N LYS A 119 17.15 1.16 -11.66
CA LYS A 119 15.71 0.99 -11.90
C LYS A 119 14.87 1.58 -10.78
N ALA A 120 15.36 1.61 -9.54
CA ALA A 120 14.68 2.28 -8.44
C ALA A 120 14.61 3.80 -8.68
N LEU A 121 15.70 4.39 -9.19
CA LEU A 121 15.76 5.83 -9.48
C LEU A 121 14.85 6.21 -10.65
N GLU A 122 14.88 5.43 -11.73
CA GLU A 122 13.95 5.57 -12.87
C GLU A 122 12.49 5.45 -12.41
N TYR A 123 12.21 4.50 -11.51
CA TYR A 123 10.87 4.30 -10.98
C TYR A 123 10.43 5.46 -10.09
N ILE A 124 11.31 6.03 -9.26
CA ILE A 124 11.00 7.23 -8.46
C ILE A 124 10.61 8.42 -9.36
N HIS A 125 11.33 8.63 -10.47
CA HIS A 125 10.94 9.62 -11.47
C HIS A 125 9.54 9.35 -12.04
N TYR A 126 9.30 8.10 -12.47
CA TYR A 126 7.98 7.69 -12.98
C TYR A 126 6.85 7.94 -11.96
N LEU A 127 7.07 7.60 -10.68
CA LEU A 127 6.10 7.82 -9.60
C LEU A 127 5.76 9.31 -9.47
N LYS A 128 6.76 10.19 -9.53
CA LYS A 128 6.56 11.64 -9.45
C LYS A 128 5.86 12.19 -10.70
N GLU A 129 6.34 11.83 -11.89
CA GLU A 129 5.85 12.39 -13.15
C GLU A 129 4.45 11.92 -13.51
N THR A 130 4.11 10.67 -13.17
CA THR A 130 2.84 10.05 -13.58
C THR A 130 1.73 10.21 -12.55
N TYR A 131 2.08 10.14 -11.26
CA TYR A 131 1.09 10.14 -10.17
C TYR A 131 1.26 11.31 -9.19
N ASP A 132 2.29 12.13 -9.36
CA ASP A 132 2.64 13.22 -8.44
C ASP A 132 2.61 12.79 -6.97
N VAL A 133 3.22 11.64 -6.67
CA VAL A 133 3.25 11.13 -5.29
C VAL A 133 3.94 12.13 -4.37
N GLN A 134 3.37 12.31 -3.18
CA GLN A 134 3.92 13.19 -2.15
C GLN A 134 4.83 12.44 -1.20
N GLY A 135 4.56 11.16 -0.94
CA GLY A 135 5.37 10.31 -0.06
C GLY A 135 5.58 8.90 -0.61
N VAL A 136 6.32 8.10 0.16
CA VAL A 136 6.62 6.69 -0.14
C VAL A 136 6.53 5.81 1.11
N LYS A 137 6.07 4.57 0.96
CA LYS A 137 6.24 3.51 1.95
C LYS A 137 7.28 2.51 1.48
N MET A 138 8.19 2.15 2.37
CA MET A 138 9.31 1.26 2.06
C MET A 138 9.32 0.06 3.00
N TYR A 139 9.67 -1.10 2.45
CA TYR A 139 9.87 -2.32 3.22
C TYR A 139 11.34 -2.73 3.18
N THR A 140 12.02 -2.58 4.30
CA THR A 140 13.42 -2.98 4.47
C THR A 140 13.61 -4.49 4.46
N ALA A 141 12.56 -5.26 4.73
CA ALA A 141 12.57 -6.71 4.79
C ALA A 141 11.69 -7.40 3.74
N GLU A 142 11.25 -6.68 2.69
CA GLU A 142 10.46 -7.30 1.61
C GLU A 142 11.25 -8.41 0.90
N TRP A 143 10.55 -9.48 0.54
CA TRP A 143 11.14 -10.56 -0.23
C TRP A 143 11.46 -10.07 -1.64
N ASN A 144 12.71 -10.24 -2.06
CA ASN A 144 13.20 -9.96 -3.41
C ASN A 144 14.25 -11.04 -3.75
N GLY A 145 13.83 -12.09 -4.45
CA GLY A 145 14.69 -13.22 -4.83
C GLY A 145 15.22 -14.03 -3.63
N ALA A 146 16.54 -14.00 -3.37
CA ALA A 146 17.18 -14.74 -2.27
C ALA A 146 17.25 -13.92 -0.95
N SER A 147 16.22 -13.11 -0.70
CA SER A 147 16.19 -11.91 0.15
C SER A 147 17.04 -11.94 1.44
N LYS A 148 17.82 -10.87 1.65
CA LYS A 148 18.49 -10.51 2.92
C LYS A 148 18.03 -9.16 3.51
N GLY A 149 16.94 -8.60 2.97
CA GLY A 149 16.53 -7.22 3.25
C GLY A 149 17.58 -6.17 2.84
N TRP A 150 17.37 -4.93 3.26
CA TRP A 150 18.28 -3.79 3.14
C TRP A 150 18.07 -2.86 4.34
N ARG A 151 18.98 -1.91 4.57
CA ARG A 151 18.92 -0.98 5.72
C ARG A 151 18.76 0.45 5.23
N LEU A 152 18.07 1.26 6.04
CA LEU A 152 17.90 2.69 5.76
C LEU A 152 19.23 3.46 5.65
N ASN A 153 20.33 2.92 6.16
CA ASN A 153 21.65 3.53 6.04
C ASN A 153 22.54 2.91 4.95
N ASP A 154 21.98 2.08 4.07
CA ASP A 154 22.72 1.54 2.93
C ASP A 154 22.97 2.64 1.87
N PRO A 155 24.16 2.68 1.22
CA PRO A 155 24.47 3.69 0.21
C PRO A 155 23.44 3.79 -0.93
N ASP A 156 22.92 2.66 -1.41
CA ASP A 156 21.91 2.64 -2.48
C ASP A 156 20.56 3.23 -2.01
N ALA A 157 20.23 3.08 -0.73
CA ALA A 157 19.05 3.72 -0.15
C ALA A 157 19.21 5.24 -0.11
N TYR A 158 20.38 5.74 0.31
CA TYR A 158 20.66 7.18 0.31
C TYR A 158 20.54 7.80 -1.07
N ARG A 159 21.01 7.13 -2.14
CA ARG A 159 20.84 7.61 -3.53
C ARG A 159 19.36 7.82 -3.87
N CYS A 160 18.49 6.91 -3.45
CA CYS A 160 17.05 7.04 -3.64
C CYS A 160 16.47 8.19 -2.79
N PHE A 161 16.90 8.35 -1.54
CA PHE A 161 16.42 9.41 -0.66
C PHE A 161 16.80 10.81 -1.14
N GLU A 162 18.03 10.98 -1.62
CA GLU A 162 18.48 12.23 -2.24
C GLU A 162 17.65 12.58 -3.47
N LEU A 163 17.26 11.58 -4.27
CA LEU A 163 16.38 11.79 -5.41
C LEU A 163 14.96 12.18 -4.96
N CYS A 164 14.38 11.47 -3.99
CA CYS A 164 13.10 11.84 -3.39
C CYS A 164 13.11 13.28 -2.88
N GLU A 165 14.14 13.70 -2.16
CA GLU A 165 14.29 15.06 -1.66
C GLU A 165 14.32 16.11 -2.79
N LYS A 166 15.11 15.86 -3.84
CA LYS A 166 15.20 16.73 -5.04
C LYS A 166 13.86 16.86 -5.76
N LEU A 167 13.06 15.80 -5.79
CA LEU A 167 11.73 15.77 -6.40
C LEU A 167 10.62 16.26 -5.46
N GLY A 168 10.95 16.59 -4.20
CA GLY A 168 9.98 17.04 -3.20
C GLY A 168 9.08 15.93 -2.66
N ILE A 169 9.45 14.66 -2.83
CA ILE A 169 8.76 13.51 -2.25
C ILE A 169 9.22 13.40 -0.79
N LYS A 170 8.32 13.69 0.15
CA LYS A 170 8.56 13.76 1.59
C LYS A 170 7.42 13.10 2.35
N ASN A 171 7.79 12.26 3.33
CA ASN A 171 6.85 11.76 4.33
C ASN A 171 6.74 12.72 5.51
#